data_AF-A0A4P5SZN8-F1
#
_entry.id   AF-A0A4P5SZN8-F1
#
_cell.length_a   1.000
_cell.length_b   1.000
_cell.length_c   1.000
_cell.angle_alpha   90.00
_cell.angle_beta   90.00
_cell.angle_gamma   90.00
#
_symmetry.space_group_name_H-M   'P 1'
#
loop_
_entity.id
_entity.type
_entity.pdbx_description
1 polymer ?
#
loop_
_entity_poly.entity_id
_entity_poly.type
_entity_poly.pdbx_seq_one_letter_code
_entity_poly.pdbx_strand_id
1 'polypeptide(L)'
;MKIQVFVSITAILMLISGCAKDNTPPDPCTNVTISITGNVMNPSGTTANGSIIATASGGTGPYTYSLNNGAFQASGQFVNLAAGSYTLIAKSSNGCSGTKSFTLTATVPCSGVTITITPTITGTTPCVNASGLIAVSASGGSAPYTYNLNNGTYQSSSTFQGLNNGTYQLGVKDANGCTATLTGITVASRSEGPKFTAVKSLIQANCVTCHNATNASGGVNLSTDCSIVSAKDRIKARAVDGNPSPMPSSGLLPAAERQKITDWINAGGRVID
;
A
#
# COMPACT_ATOMS: atom_id res chain seq x y z
N MET A 1 69.99 -31.49 -93.64
CA MET A 1 69.51 -30.11 -93.41
C MET A 1 68.84 -30.08 -92.05
N LYS A 2 69.47 -29.42 -91.07
CA LYS A 2 69.03 -29.31 -89.66
C LYS A 2 67.83 -28.36 -89.59
N ILE A 3 66.78 -28.72 -88.83
CA ILE A 3 65.81 -27.75 -88.30
C ILE A 3 65.68 -28.03 -86.80
N GLN A 4 66.32 -27.15 -86.02
CA GLN A 4 66.11 -27.04 -84.58
C GLN A 4 64.76 -26.35 -84.34
N VAL A 5 63.91 -26.92 -83.50
CA VAL A 5 62.81 -26.20 -82.87
C VAL A 5 63.25 -25.88 -81.45
N PHE A 6 63.67 -24.63 -81.24
CA PHE A 6 63.87 -24.04 -79.92
C PHE A 6 62.49 -23.75 -79.31
N VAL A 7 62.01 -24.62 -78.41
CA VAL A 7 60.98 -24.20 -77.46
C VAL A 7 61.69 -23.53 -76.29
N SER A 8 61.52 -22.22 -76.22
CA SER A 8 62.20 -21.32 -75.30
C SER A 8 61.88 -21.63 -73.83
N ILE A 9 62.93 -21.89 -73.04
CA ILE A 9 62.91 -22.04 -71.58
C ILE A 9 62.55 -20.72 -70.85
N THR A 10 62.27 -19.62 -71.57
CA THR A 10 61.95 -18.32 -70.96
C THR A 10 60.49 -18.16 -70.55
N ALA A 11 59.58 -19.10 -70.87
CA ALA A 11 58.16 -18.99 -70.52
C ALA A 11 57.72 -19.75 -69.25
N ILE A 12 58.60 -20.52 -68.61
CA ILE A 12 58.31 -21.22 -67.33
C ILE A 12 58.81 -20.42 -66.11
N LEU A 13 59.53 -19.31 -66.32
CA LEU A 13 60.07 -18.48 -65.24
C LEU A 13 59.23 -17.22 -64.92
N MET A 14 58.03 -17.07 -65.50
CA MET A 14 57.16 -15.90 -65.27
C MET A 14 55.87 -16.19 -64.49
N LEU A 15 55.81 -17.29 -63.72
CA LEU A 15 54.64 -17.61 -62.87
C LEU A 15 54.93 -17.66 -61.37
N ILE A 16 56.06 -17.15 -60.89
CA ILE A 16 56.38 -17.16 -59.44
C ILE A 16 56.74 -15.79 -58.85
N SER A 17 56.60 -14.71 -59.61
CA SER A 17 56.96 -13.35 -59.15
C SER A 17 55.79 -12.60 -58.47
N GLY A 18 54.62 -13.22 -58.33
CA GLY A 18 53.40 -12.57 -57.84
C GLY A 18 52.91 -13.02 -56.46
N CYS A 19 53.45 -14.08 -55.87
CA CYS A 19 53.11 -14.47 -54.50
C CYS A 19 54.15 -13.88 -53.56
N ALA A 20 53.99 -12.60 -53.20
CA ALA A 20 54.47 -12.17 -51.89
C ALA A 20 53.81 -13.13 -50.90
N LYS A 21 54.59 -13.98 -50.22
CA LYS A 21 54.08 -14.63 -49.01
C LYS A 21 53.62 -13.49 -48.14
N ASP A 22 52.32 -13.43 -47.91
CA ASP A 22 51.73 -12.58 -46.91
C ASP A 22 52.38 -12.99 -45.58
N ASN A 23 53.44 -12.27 -45.21
CA ASN A 23 54.21 -12.50 -44.00
C ASN A 23 53.54 -11.81 -42.81
N THR A 24 52.26 -11.45 -42.90
CA THR A 24 51.50 -11.07 -41.71
C THR A 24 51.41 -12.30 -40.81
N PRO A 25 51.84 -12.21 -39.53
CA PRO A 25 51.61 -13.29 -38.57
C PRO A 25 50.12 -13.64 -38.56
N PRO A 26 49.75 -14.93 -38.52
CA PRO A 26 48.35 -15.33 -38.43
C PRO A 26 47.67 -14.59 -37.28
N ASP A 27 46.49 -14.01 -37.52
CA ASP A 27 45.72 -13.34 -36.47
C ASP A 27 45.50 -14.34 -35.31
N PRO A 28 46.02 -14.06 -34.10
CA PRO A 28 45.93 -14.96 -32.96
C PRO A 28 44.49 -15.23 -32.52
N CYS A 29 43.52 -14.48 -33.07
CA CYS A 29 42.10 -14.63 -32.79
C CYS A 29 41.33 -15.40 -33.87
N THR A 30 42.00 -15.85 -34.93
CA THR A 30 41.39 -16.72 -35.94
C THR A 30 40.83 -17.98 -35.28
N ASN A 31 39.52 -18.22 -35.42
CA ASN A 31 38.78 -19.33 -34.80
C ASN A 31 38.78 -19.36 -33.25
N VAL A 32 39.15 -18.27 -32.59
CA VAL A 32 39.05 -18.16 -31.13
C VAL A 32 37.73 -17.52 -30.75
N THR A 33 36.88 -18.26 -30.04
CA THR A 33 35.65 -17.72 -29.45
C THR A 33 35.82 -17.55 -27.95
N ILE A 34 35.69 -16.33 -27.46
CA ILE A 34 35.63 -16.04 -26.02
C ILE A 34 34.16 -16.05 -25.60
N SER A 35 33.81 -16.97 -24.71
CA SER A 35 32.47 -17.08 -24.12
C SER A 35 32.44 -16.44 -22.74
N ILE A 36 31.34 -15.76 -22.41
CA ILE A 36 31.14 -15.12 -21.10
C ILE A 36 29.91 -15.74 -20.43
N THR A 37 30.07 -16.23 -19.22
CA THR A 37 28.97 -16.54 -18.30
C THR A 37 29.01 -15.59 -17.12
N GLY A 38 27.92 -15.51 -16.37
CA GLY A 38 27.91 -14.68 -15.18
C GLY A 38 26.58 -14.73 -14.45
N ASN A 39 26.65 -14.45 -13.15
CA ASN A 39 25.50 -14.33 -12.27
C ASN A 39 25.24 -12.85 -11.99
N VAL A 40 23.97 -12.48 -11.88
CA VAL A 40 23.56 -11.11 -11.58
C VAL A 40 22.85 -11.04 -10.24
N MET A 41 23.11 -9.96 -9.50
CA MET A 41 22.32 -9.55 -8.35
C MET A 41 21.59 -8.27 -8.73
N ASN A 42 20.26 -8.31 -8.69
CA ASN A 42 19.42 -7.17 -9.02
C ASN A 42 19.50 -6.11 -7.91
N PRO A 43 19.55 -4.81 -8.28
CA PRO A 43 19.48 -3.73 -7.31
C PRO A 43 18.07 -3.59 -6.71
N SER A 44 17.99 -3.10 -5.49
CA SER A 44 16.73 -2.80 -4.80
C SER A 44 16.27 -1.36 -5.05
N GLY A 45 15.02 -1.17 -5.45
CA GLY A 45 14.45 0.16 -5.67
C GLY A 45 15.25 1.00 -6.68
N THR A 46 15.57 2.23 -6.31
CA THR A 46 16.40 3.15 -7.10
C THR A 46 17.89 3.13 -6.74
N THR A 47 18.29 2.29 -5.77
CA THR A 47 19.67 2.25 -5.30
C THR A 47 20.57 1.46 -6.26
N ALA A 48 21.81 1.91 -6.43
CA ALA A 48 22.81 1.22 -7.23
C ALA A 48 23.57 0.21 -6.37
N ASN A 49 22.91 -0.87 -5.94
CA ASN A 49 23.50 -1.93 -5.12
C ASN A 49 23.50 -3.32 -5.81
N GLY A 50 23.23 -3.35 -7.12
CA GLY A 50 23.31 -4.56 -7.92
C GLY A 50 24.76 -4.95 -8.24
N SER A 51 24.96 -6.17 -8.74
CA SER A 51 26.26 -6.64 -9.17
C SER A 51 26.20 -7.64 -10.33
N ILE A 52 27.31 -7.74 -11.06
CA ILE A 52 27.57 -8.76 -12.09
C ILE A 52 28.87 -9.46 -11.69
N ILE A 53 28.84 -10.79 -11.59
CA ILE A 53 30.03 -11.62 -11.41
C ILE A 53 30.16 -12.47 -12.68
N ALA A 54 31.13 -12.13 -13.52
CA ALA A 54 31.35 -12.76 -14.81
C ALA A 54 32.60 -13.66 -14.82
N THR A 55 32.54 -14.69 -15.65
CA THR A 55 33.65 -15.62 -15.93
C THR A 55 33.76 -15.82 -17.43
N ALA A 56 34.98 -15.79 -17.96
CA ALA A 56 35.27 -16.03 -19.37
C ALA A 56 35.90 -17.41 -19.62
N SER A 57 35.67 -17.96 -20.81
CA SER A 57 36.28 -19.20 -21.29
C SER A 57 36.57 -19.13 -22.80
N GLY A 58 37.44 -20.04 -23.28
CA GLY A 58 37.92 -20.06 -24.67
C GLY A 58 39.18 -19.19 -24.89
N GLY A 59 39.99 -19.53 -25.89
CA GLY A 59 41.29 -18.86 -26.10
C GLY A 59 42.30 -19.13 -24.98
N THR A 60 43.26 -18.22 -24.82
CA THR A 60 44.35 -18.35 -23.84
C THR A 60 44.16 -17.36 -22.69
N GLY A 61 44.04 -17.86 -21.46
CA GLY A 61 44.03 -17.02 -20.26
C GLY A 61 45.40 -16.39 -19.95
N PRO A 62 45.49 -15.51 -18.94
CA PRO A 62 44.40 -14.96 -18.12
C PRO A 62 43.50 -14.00 -18.90
N TYR A 63 42.31 -13.72 -18.35
CA TYR A 63 41.35 -12.78 -18.94
C TYR A 63 41.30 -11.46 -18.18
N THR A 64 40.98 -10.40 -18.90
CA THR A 64 40.60 -9.11 -18.32
C THR A 64 39.19 -8.77 -18.76
N TYR A 65 38.47 -8.02 -17.92
CA TYR A 65 37.05 -7.71 -18.10
C TYR A 65 36.84 -6.21 -18.12
N SER A 66 35.98 -5.73 -19.01
CA SER A 66 35.52 -4.35 -19.10
C SER A 66 33.99 -4.33 -19.09
N LEU A 67 33.41 -3.34 -18.41
CA LEU A 67 31.97 -3.10 -18.39
C LEU A 67 31.67 -1.79 -19.11
N ASN A 68 30.72 -1.80 -20.05
CA ASN A 68 30.30 -0.64 -20.85
C ASN A 68 31.47 0.11 -21.49
N ASN A 69 32.45 -0.63 -22.03
CA ASN A 69 33.69 -0.08 -22.60
C ASN A 69 34.57 0.72 -21.62
N GLY A 70 34.42 0.50 -20.31
CA GLY A 70 35.30 1.06 -19.29
C GLY A 70 36.69 0.44 -19.26
N ALA A 71 37.49 0.82 -18.27
CA ALA A 71 38.83 0.25 -18.08
C ALA A 71 38.77 -1.27 -17.83
N PHE A 72 39.72 -1.99 -18.43
CA PHE A 72 39.86 -3.42 -18.19
C PHE A 72 40.44 -3.69 -16.81
N GLN A 73 39.88 -4.68 -16.10
CA GLN A 73 40.35 -5.17 -14.81
C GLN A 73 40.47 -6.70 -14.82
N ALA A 74 41.32 -7.26 -13.95
CA ALA A 74 41.47 -8.72 -13.85
C ALA A 74 40.24 -9.41 -13.23
N SER A 75 39.53 -8.71 -12.34
CA SER A 75 38.32 -9.23 -11.69
C SER A 75 37.11 -9.15 -12.62
N GLY A 76 36.35 -10.24 -12.73
CA GLY A 76 35.05 -10.26 -13.40
C GLY A 76 33.90 -9.72 -12.56
N GLN A 77 34.19 -9.15 -11.37
CA GLN A 77 33.20 -8.63 -10.44
C GLN A 77 33.00 -7.12 -10.63
N PHE A 78 31.75 -6.74 -10.90
CA PHE A 78 31.29 -5.35 -10.97
C PHE A 78 30.18 -5.15 -9.94
N VAL A 79 30.34 -4.18 -9.05
CA VAL A 79 29.39 -3.88 -7.96
C VAL A 79 28.87 -2.44 -8.09
N ASN A 80 27.91 -2.09 -7.25
CA ASN A 80 27.27 -0.78 -7.21
C ASN A 80 26.58 -0.40 -8.52
N LEU A 81 25.93 -1.38 -9.16
CA LEU A 81 25.25 -1.22 -10.43
C LEU A 81 23.77 -0.89 -10.19
N ALA A 82 23.26 0.15 -10.85
CA ALA A 82 21.83 0.45 -10.90
C ALA A 82 21.10 -0.49 -11.87
N ALA A 83 19.77 -0.47 -11.87
CA ALA A 83 19.00 -1.20 -12.86
C ALA A 83 19.31 -0.66 -14.27
N GLY A 84 19.48 -1.56 -15.23
CA GLY A 84 19.89 -1.20 -16.58
C GLY A 84 20.51 -2.36 -17.35
N SER A 85 20.89 -2.10 -18.59
CA SER A 85 21.63 -3.03 -19.44
C SER A 85 23.12 -2.71 -19.40
N TYR A 86 23.92 -3.77 -19.28
CA TYR A 86 25.37 -3.70 -19.18
C TYR A 86 26.02 -4.60 -20.22
N THR A 87 26.95 -4.06 -20.98
CA THR A 87 27.73 -4.80 -21.97
C THR A 87 29.09 -5.14 -21.38
N LEU A 88 29.35 -6.42 -21.18
CA LEU A 88 30.60 -6.91 -20.62
C LEU A 88 31.49 -7.46 -21.73
N ILE A 89 32.75 -7.03 -21.74
CA ILE A 89 33.77 -7.48 -22.67
C ILE A 89 34.81 -8.25 -21.88
N ALA A 90 35.13 -9.47 -22.31
CA ALA A 90 36.24 -10.25 -21.77
C ALA A 90 37.33 -10.37 -22.83
N LYS A 91 38.57 -10.05 -22.47
CA LYS A 91 39.73 -10.07 -23.35
C LYS A 91 40.76 -11.08 -22.84
N SER A 92 41.16 -12.00 -23.71
CA SER A 92 42.19 -13.02 -23.46
C SER A 92 43.60 -12.42 -23.53
N SER A 93 44.61 -13.17 -23.08
CA SER A 93 46.00 -12.70 -23.08
C SER A 93 46.57 -12.47 -24.48
N ASN A 94 46.07 -13.21 -25.48
CA ASN A 94 46.42 -13.05 -26.89
C ASN A 94 45.66 -11.90 -27.59
N GLY A 95 44.80 -11.17 -26.86
CA GLY A 95 44.09 -10.00 -27.35
C GLY A 95 42.66 -10.24 -27.86
N CYS A 96 42.23 -11.50 -27.93
CA CYS A 96 40.91 -11.87 -28.45
C CYS A 96 39.82 -11.51 -27.46
N SER A 97 38.71 -10.95 -27.95
CA SER A 97 37.65 -10.43 -27.09
C SER A 97 36.31 -11.09 -27.40
N GLY A 98 35.54 -11.35 -26.34
CA GLY A 98 34.14 -11.74 -26.40
C GLY A 98 33.28 -10.69 -25.75
N THR A 99 32.03 -10.55 -26.16
CA THR A 99 31.08 -9.58 -25.60
C THR A 99 29.79 -10.27 -25.19
N LYS A 100 29.22 -9.88 -24.05
CA LYS A 100 27.91 -10.34 -23.59
C LYS A 100 27.14 -9.24 -22.87
N SER A 101 25.84 -9.17 -23.13
CA SER A 101 24.94 -8.26 -22.43
C SER A 101 24.32 -8.93 -21.18
N PHE A 102 24.24 -8.17 -20.10
CA PHE A 102 23.53 -8.49 -18.87
C PHE A 102 22.46 -7.42 -18.61
N THR A 103 21.33 -7.81 -18.02
CA THR A 103 20.27 -6.88 -17.62
C THR A 103 20.02 -7.01 -16.13
N LEU A 104 20.10 -5.89 -15.42
CA LEU A 104 19.73 -5.77 -14.01
C LEU A 104 18.37 -5.08 -13.94
N THR A 105 17.40 -5.70 -13.29
CA THR A 105 16.05 -5.14 -13.08
C THR A 105 15.90 -4.69 -11.64
N ALA A 106 15.37 -3.49 -11.40
CA ALA A 106 15.08 -3.03 -10.04
C ALA A 106 14.01 -3.91 -9.38
N THR A 107 14.32 -4.50 -8.23
CA THR A 107 13.32 -5.13 -7.37
C THR A 107 12.69 -4.05 -6.51
N VAL A 108 11.43 -3.69 -6.80
CA VAL A 108 10.62 -2.82 -5.95
C VAL A 108 9.62 -3.72 -5.22
N PRO A 109 9.78 -3.97 -3.91
CA PRO A 109 8.98 -4.96 -3.17
C PRO A 109 7.45 -4.78 -3.30
N CYS A 110 7.00 -3.57 -3.64
CA CYS A 110 5.59 -3.21 -3.73
C CYS A 110 5.12 -2.85 -5.13
N SER A 111 5.95 -3.00 -6.16
CA SER A 111 5.51 -2.73 -7.54
C SER A 111 4.46 -3.75 -7.97
N GLY A 112 3.30 -3.26 -8.42
CA GLY A 112 2.17 -4.10 -8.81
C GLY A 112 1.37 -4.71 -7.64
N VAL A 113 1.78 -4.48 -6.40
CA VAL A 113 1.02 -4.91 -5.22
C VAL A 113 -0.16 -3.96 -5.02
N THR A 114 -1.38 -4.51 -5.09
CA THR A 114 -2.61 -3.77 -4.77
C THR A 114 -3.18 -4.31 -3.46
N ILE A 115 -3.43 -3.42 -2.51
CA ILE A 115 -4.14 -3.73 -1.26
C ILE A 115 -5.48 -3.00 -1.29
N THR A 116 -6.58 -3.74 -1.15
CA THR A 116 -7.93 -3.18 -1.05
C THR A 116 -8.31 -3.03 0.41
N ILE A 117 -8.88 -1.88 0.80
CA ILE A 117 -9.34 -1.58 2.16
C ILE A 117 -10.87 -1.47 2.13
N THR A 118 -11.54 -2.29 2.94
CA THR A 118 -13.01 -2.30 3.04
C THR A 118 -13.42 -2.03 4.49
N PRO A 119 -13.85 -0.80 4.82
CA PRO A 119 -14.31 -0.44 6.16
C PRO A 119 -15.79 -0.78 6.38
N THR A 120 -16.10 -1.24 7.59
CA THR A 120 -17.45 -1.34 8.14
C THR A 120 -17.59 -0.34 9.28
N ILE A 121 -18.55 0.57 9.16
CA ILE A 121 -18.67 1.73 10.05
C ILE A 121 -19.90 1.56 10.95
N THR A 122 -19.70 1.71 12.25
CA THR A 122 -20.77 1.91 13.22
C THR A 122 -20.74 3.36 13.68
N GLY A 123 -21.81 4.11 13.38
CA GLY A 123 -21.95 5.50 13.79
C GLY A 123 -21.99 5.70 15.30
N THR A 124 -21.79 6.94 15.75
CA THR A 124 -21.86 7.27 17.19
C THR A 124 -23.29 7.17 17.70
N THR A 125 -23.43 6.78 18.95
CA THR A 125 -24.69 6.92 19.69
C THR A 125 -24.79 8.35 20.21
N PRO A 126 -25.84 9.11 19.84
CA PRO A 126 -26.07 10.44 20.41
C PRO A 126 -26.05 10.39 21.94
N CYS A 127 -25.50 11.44 22.55
CA CYS A 127 -25.36 11.56 24.01
C CYS A 127 -24.39 10.56 24.66
N VAL A 128 -23.65 9.78 23.86
CA VAL A 128 -22.56 8.91 24.32
C VAL A 128 -21.26 9.33 23.62
N ASN A 129 -20.34 9.87 24.41
CA ASN A 129 -19.03 10.30 23.90
C ASN A 129 -18.27 9.13 23.27
N ALA A 130 -17.59 9.38 22.15
CA ALA A 130 -16.64 8.45 21.55
C ALA A 130 -17.19 7.03 21.31
N SER A 131 -18.46 6.90 20.90
CA SER A 131 -19.13 5.61 20.75
C SER A 131 -19.06 5.00 19.35
N GLY A 132 -18.40 5.68 18.40
CA GLY A 132 -18.24 5.21 17.04
C GLY A 132 -17.17 4.12 16.92
N LEU A 133 -17.28 3.33 15.85
CA LEU A 133 -16.38 2.22 15.57
C LEU A 133 -16.15 2.11 14.06
N ILE A 134 -14.91 1.80 13.66
CA ILE A 134 -14.55 1.38 12.31
C ILE A 134 -13.87 0.01 12.42
N ALA A 135 -14.45 -1.02 11.78
CA ALA A 135 -13.79 -2.30 11.54
C ALA A 135 -13.26 -2.34 10.11
N VAL A 136 -12.10 -2.93 9.90
CA VAL A 136 -11.41 -2.95 8.61
C VAL A 136 -11.20 -4.38 8.16
N SER A 137 -11.47 -4.65 6.88
CA SER A 137 -10.96 -5.84 6.20
C SER A 137 -10.03 -5.42 5.05
N ALA A 138 -9.01 -6.22 4.80
CA ALA A 138 -8.01 -5.99 3.77
C ALA A 138 -7.81 -7.23 2.90
N SER A 139 -7.52 -7.02 1.61
CA SER A 139 -7.21 -8.09 0.65
C SER A 139 -6.14 -7.64 -0.36
N GLY A 140 -5.49 -8.61 -1.02
CA GLY A 140 -4.34 -8.36 -1.90
C GLY A 140 -3.02 -8.21 -1.14
N GLY A 141 -1.88 -8.13 -1.83
CA GLY A 141 -0.56 -8.17 -1.17
C GLY A 141 -0.31 -9.48 -0.40
N SER A 142 0.49 -9.41 0.67
CA SER A 142 0.85 -10.57 1.51
C SER A 142 0.40 -10.42 2.97
N ALA A 143 -0.48 -11.30 3.43
CA ALA A 143 -0.85 -11.37 4.84
C ALA A 143 0.33 -11.83 5.74
N PRO A 144 0.33 -11.52 7.05
CA PRO A 144 -0.66 -10.75 7.79
C PRO A 144 -0.62 -9.24 7.51
N TYR A 145 -1.71 -8.55 7.80
CA TYR A 145 -1.81 -7.09 7.70
C TYR A 145 -1.71 -6.41 9.06
N THR A 146 -1.24 -5.17 9.05
CA THR A 146 -1.36 -4.22 10.15
C THR A 146 -2.12 -2.98 9.69
N TYR A 147 -2.78 -2.30 10.62
CA TYR A 147 -3.73 -1.23 10.35
C TYR A 147 -3.34 0.01 11.13
N ASN A 148 -3.59 1.19 10.58
CA ASN A 148 -3.54 2.44 11.34
C ASN A 148 -4.76 3.32 11.04
N LEU A 149 -4.97 4.30 11.92
CA LEU A 149 -6.00 5.33 11.79
C LEU A 149 -5.29 6.69 11.83
N ASN A 150 -5.63 7.57 10.90
CA ASN A 150 -5.14 8.96 10.81
C ASN A 150 -3.61 9.07 10.89
N ASN A 151 -2.90 8.25 10.11
CA ASN A 151 -1.42 8.17 10.11
C ASN A 151 -0.78 7.84 11.45
N GLY A 152 -1.54 7.22 12.37
CA GLY A 152 -1.00 6.70 13.62
C GLY A 152 -0.09 5.48 13.42
N THR A 153 0.37 4.93 14.54
CA THR A 153 1.15 3.70 14.57
C THR A 153 0.35 2.52 14.03
N TYR A 154 1.01 1.67 13.24
CA TYR A 154 0.43 0.42 12.77
C TYR A 154 0.24 -0.57 13.92
N GLN A 155 -0.93 -1.18 13.99
CA GLN A 155 -1.30 -2.20 14.98
C GLN A 155 -1.91 -3.44 14.30
N SER A 156 -1.91 -4.57 14.99
CA SER A 156 -2.52 -5.81 14.47
C SER A 156 -4.06 -5.79 14.50
N SER A 157 -4.66 -5.05 15.44
CA SER A 157 -6.11 -4.90 15.54
C SER A 157 -6.66 -4.19 14.30
N SER A 158 -7.64 -4.82 13.65
CA SER A 158 -8.37 -4.23 12.53
C SER A 158 -9.58 -3.40 12.96
N THR A 159 -9.78 -3.22 14.26
CA THR A 159 -10.93 -2.46 14.80
C THR A 159 -10.45 -1.25 15.57
N PHE A 160 -11.01 -0.09 15.22
CA PHE A 160 -10.84 1.18 15.91
C PHE A 160 -12.16 1.54 16.60
N GLN A 161 -12.10 1.72 17.92
CA GLN A 161 -13.24 2.07 18.77
C GLN A 161 -12.96 3.44 19.41
N GLY A 162 -13.93 3.99 20.13
CA GLY A 162 -13.69 5.29 20.78
C GLY A 162 -13.79 6.47 19.82
N LEU A 163 -14.48 6.32 18.69
CA LEU A 163 -14.48 7.32 17.62
C LEU A 163 -15.60 8.35 17.85
N ASN A 164 -15.27 9.62 17.65
CA ASN A 164 -16.23 10.71 17.60
C ASN A 164 -16.77 10.88 16.18
N ASN A 165 -17.74 11.77 16.00
CA ASN A 165 -18.15 12.17 14.67
C ASN A 165 -16.96 12.82 13.95
N GLY A 166 -16.75 12.44 12.69
CA GLY A 166 -15.67 12.99 11.90
C GLY A 166 -15.32 12.15 10.69
N THR A 167 -14.35 12.65 9.93
CA THR A 167 -13.76 11.96 8.80
C THR A 167 -12.41 11.39 9.20
N TYR A 168 -12.18 10.14 8.79
CA TYR A 168 -11.02 9.34 9.14
C TYR A 168 -10.28 8.87 7.89
N GLN A 169 -9.01 8.56 8.09
CA GLN A 169 -8.15 7.90 7.13
C GLN A 169 -7.70 6.57 7.71
N LEU A 170 -7.78 5.52 6.90
CA LEU A 170 -7.27 4.19 7.23
C LEU A 170 -6.01 3.92 6.43
N GLY A 171 -4.98 3.38 7.08
CA GLY A 171 -3.83 2.78 6.42
C GLY A 171 -3.77 1.28 6.69
N VAL A 172 -3.35 0.53 5.68
CA VAL A 172 -3.09 -0.91 5.78
C VAL A 172 -1.68 -1.17 5.28
N LYS A 173 -0.93 -2.00 6.00
CA LYS A 173 0.40 -2.47 5.65
C LYS A 173 0.44 -3.99 5.64
N ASP A 174 0.95 -4.57 4.57
CA ASP A 174 1.12 -6.02 4.43
C ASP A 174 2.45 -6.52 5.04
N ALA A 175 2.69 -7.83 5.02
CA ALA A 175 3.87 -8.47 5.61
C ALA A 175 5.19 -8.08 4.92
N ASN A 176 5.13 -7.68 3.64
CA ASN A 176 6.29 -7.23 2.87
C ASN A 176 6.55 -5.72 3.01
N GLY A 177 5.73 -5.02 3.81
CA GLY A 177 5.85 -3.59 4.06
C GLY A 177 5.13 -2.70 3.05
N CYS A 178 4.35 -3.27 2.15
CA CYS A 178 3.56 -2.53 1.18
C CYS A 178 2.35 -1.89 1.83
N THR A 179 2.07 -0.63 1.49
CA THR A 179 1.02 0.16 2.16
C THR A 179 -0.05 0.63 1.19
N ALA A 180 -1.29 0.68 1.67
CA ALA A 180 -2.40 1.37 1.03
C ALA A 180 -3.08 2.29 2.03
N THR A 181 -3.75 3.33 1.52
CA THR A 181 -4.46 4.32 2.32
C THR A 181 -5.84 4.58 1.72
N LEU A 182 -6.84 4.69 2.59
CA LEU A 182 -8.21 5.04 2.22
C LEU A 182 -8.67 6.25 3.06
N THR A 183 -9.00 7.35 2.39
CA THR A 183 -9.45 8.60 3.00
C THR A 183 -10.96 8.79 2.89
N GLY A 184 -11.52 9.71 3.68
CA GLY A 184 -12.93 10.11 3.53
C GLY A 184 -13.91 9.21 4.29
N ILE A 185 -13.42 8.36 5.20
CA ILE A 185 -14.26 7.45 5.97
C ILE A 185 -15.00 8.25 7.03
N THR A 186 -16.32 8.36 6.90
CA THR A 186 -17.12 9.23 7.78
C THR A 186 -17.82 8.42 8.86
N VAL A 187 -17.54 8.75 10.11
CA VAL A 187 -18.34 8.33 11.27
C VAL A 187 -19.28 9.47 11.61
N ALA A 188 -20.58 9.20 11.58
CA ALA A 188 -21.63 10.15 11.92
C ALA A 188 -22.51 9.60 13.05
N SER A 189 -23.27 10.47 13.70
CA SER A 189 -24.27 10.02 14.67
C SER A 189 -25.35 9.20 14.00
N ARG A 190 -25.72 8.10 14.66
CA ARG A 190 -26.87 7.28 14.28
C ARG A 190 -28.14 8.11 14.42
N SER A 191 -29.10 7.85 13.54
CA SER A 191 -30.39 8.51 13.54
C SER A 191 -31.21 8.18 14.78
N GLU A 192 -32.04 9.13 15.17
CA GLU A 192 -33.04 8.98 16.22
C GLU A 192 -34.02 7.83 15.93
N GLY A 193 -34.33 7.05 16.96
CA GLY A 193 -35.26 5.92 16.95
C GLY A 193 -36.72 6.35 17.15
N PRO A 194 -37.69 5.51 16.75
CA PRO A 194 -39.10 5.85 16.78
C PRO A 194 -39.66 6.04 18.21
N LYS A 195 -39.15 5.33 19.22
CA LYS A 195 -39.68 5.47 20.59
C LYS A 195 -39.20 6.77 21.22
N PHE A 196 -37.92 7.11 21.03
CA PHE A 196 -37.42 8.43 21.42
C PHE A 196 -38.16 9.56 20.70
N THR A 197 -38.39 9.44 19.38
CA THR A 197 -39.17 10.43 18.61
C THR A 197 -40.55 10.69 19.22
N ALA A 198 -41.24 9.62 19.62
CA ALA A 198 -42.56 9.72 20.24
C ALA A 198 -42.52 10.42 21.60
N VAL A 199 -41.52 10.12 22.43
CA VAL A 199 -41.32 10.77 23.73
C VAL A 199 -40.90 12.24 23.58
N LYS A 200 -39.98 12.54 22.67
CA LYS A 200 -39.53 13.90 22.35
C LYS A 200 -40.70 14.78 21.90
N SER A 201 -41.55 14.26 21.00
CA SER A 201 -42.77 14.96 20.55
C SER A 201 -43.74 15.24 21.70
N LEU A 202 -43.92 14.26 22.61
CA LEU A 202 -44.78 14.41 23.79
C LEU A 202 -44.26 15.48 24.75
N ILE A 203 -42.95 15.49 25.00
CA ILE A 203 -42.27 16.51 25.81
C ILE A 203 -42.40 17.88 25.17
N GLN A 204 -42.23 17.97 23.85
CA GLN A 204 -42.35 19.23 23.12
C GLN A 204 -43.77 19.80 23.15
N ALA A 205 -44.80 18.95 23.16
CA ALA A 205 -46.18 19.39 23.26
C ALA A 205 -46.58 19.83 24.67
N ASN A 206 -46.06 19.19 25.72
CA ASN A 206 -46.63 19.32 27.07
C ASN A 206 -45.69 19.93 28.12
N CYS A 207 -44.37 19.95 27.88
CA CYS A 207 -43.40 20.22 28.94
C CYS A 207 -42.51 21.45 28.69
N VAL A 208 -42.31 21.86 27.44
CA VAL A 208 -41.29 22.86 27.08
C VAL A 208 -41.55 24.26 27.64
N THR A 209 -42.79 24.62 27.98
CA THR A 209 -43.07 25.91 28.62
C THR A 209 -42.41 26.01 30.01
N CYS A 210 -42.34 24.91 30.75
CA CYS A 210 -41.77 24.85 32.11
C CYS A 210 -40.36 24.23 32.16
N HIS A 211 -40.02 23.38 31.18
CA HIS A 211 -38.79 22.58 31.10
C HIS A 211 -37.89 22.96 29.90
N ASN A 212 -37.82 24.24 29.56
CA ASN A 212 -36.92 24.75 28.52
C ASN A 212 -35.47 24.94 29.03
N ALA A 213 -34.60 25.44 28.14
CA ALA A 213 -33.19 25.69 28.41
C ALA A 213 -32.90 26.63 29.59
N THR A 214 -33.83 27.52 29.94
CA THR A 214 -33.68 28.46 31.07
C THR A 214 -34.17 27.89 32.39
N ASN A 215 -34.78 26.69 32.38
CA ASN A 215 -35.42 26.08 33.54
C ASN A 215 -36.40 27.04 34.25
N ALA A 216 -37.28 27.68 33.48
CA ALA A 216 -38.18 28.75 33.93
C ALA A 216 -39.01 28.42 35.19
N SER A 217 -39.17 27.13 35.55
CA SER A 217 -39.88 26.68 36.76
C SER A 217 -39.02 25.91 37.77
N GLY A 218 -37.69 26.02 37.72
CA GLY A 218 -36.78 25.30 38.63
C GLY A 218 -36.75 23.77 38.44
N GLY A 219 -37.22 23.29 37.28
CA GLY A 219 -37.29 21.87 36.91
C GLY A 219 -36.06 21.33 36.17
N VAL A 220 -36.17 20.12 35.62
CA VAL A 220 -35.19 19.60 34.63
C VAL A 220 -35.24 20.42 33.33
N ASN A 221 -34.09 20.58 32.69
CA ASN A 221 -34.02 20.99 31.29
C ASN A 221 -34.39 19.77 30.42
N LEU A 222 -35.38 19.91 29.54
CA LEU A 222 -35.81 18.90 28.57
C LEU A 222 -35.78 19.43 27.13
N SER A 223 -35.00 20.48 26.88
CA SER A 223 -34.96 21.19 25.58
C SER A 223 -34.06 20.54 24.52
N THR A 224 -33.21 19.59 24.92
CA THR A 224 -32.30 18.87 24.01
C THR A 224 -32.44 17.37 24.17
N ASP A 225 -32.09 16.62 23.13
CA ASP A 225 -32.20 15.15 23.14
C ASP A 225 -31.44 14.53 24.32
N CYS A 226 -30.22 15.02 24.56
CA CYS A 226 -29.40 14.53 25.67
C CYS A 226 -29.94 14.94 27.03
N SER A 227 -30.54 16.12 27.16
CA SER A 227 -31.20 16.51 28.41
C SER A 227 -32.41 15.64 28.73
N ILE A 228 -33.17 15.21 27.70
CA ILE A 228 -34.28 14.26 27.83
C ILE A 228 -33.75 12.89 28.29
N VAL A 229 -32.72 12.37 27.61
CA VAL A 229 -32.08 11.08 27.96
C VAL A 229 -31.55 11.10 29.40
N SER A 230 -30.83 12.16 29.79
CA SER A 230 -30.31 12.30 31.16
C SER A 230 -31.40 12.43 32.21
N ALA A 231 -32.59 12.90 31.84
CA ALA A 231 -33.74 13.04 32.73
C ALA A 231 -34.69 11.84 32.71
N LYS A 232 -34.40 10.74 32.00
CA LYS A 232 -35.34 9.63 31.78
C LYS A 232 -36.03 9.10 33.05
N ASP A 233 -35.27 8.94 34.14
CA ASP A 233 -35.81 8.41 35.40
C ASP A 233 -36.73 9.43 36.08
N ARG A 234 -36.39 10.72 35.98
CA ARG A 234 -37.25 11.82 36.46
C ARG A 234 -38.52 11.94 35.63
N ILE A 235 -38.42 11.78 34.30
CA ILE A 235 -39.57 11.76 33.40
C ILE A 235 -40.49 10.60 33.77
N LYS A 236 -39.94 9.40 34.00
CA LYS A 236 -40.72 8.23 34.45
C LYS A 236 -41.45 8.51 35.77
N ALA A 237 -40.69 8.90 36.80
CA ALA A 237 -41.24 9.14 38.13
C ALA A 237 -42.37 10.16 38.08
N ARG A 238 -42.21 11.23 37.28
CA ARG A 238 -43.17 12.32 37.20
C ARG A 238 -44.39 12.01 36.33
N ALA A 239 -44.15 11.59 35.09
CA ALA A 239 -45.15 11.53 34.04
C ALA A 239 -45.83 10.15 33.97
N VAL A 240 -45.15 9.10 34.44
CA VAL A 240 -45.68 7.73 34.48
C VAL A 240 -46.17 7.39 35.89
N ASP A 241 -45.32 7.58 36.91
CA ASP A 241 -45.57 7.08 38.26
C ASP A 241 -46.28 8.11 39.17
N GLY A 242 -46.31 9.38 38.77
CA GLY A 242 -46.95 10.45 39.55
C GLY A 242 -46.25 10.83 40.85
N ASN A 243 -44.95 10.54 40.98
CA ASN A 243 -44.16 10.76 42.20
C ASN A 243 -42.97 11.72 41.96
N PRO A 244 -42.81 12.82 42.72
CA PRO A 244 -43.68 13.34 43.79
C PRO A 244 -44.83 14.24 43.27
N SER A 245 -46.09 13.79 43.24
CA SER A 245 -47.33 14.51 42.82
C SER A 245 -47.41 15.04 41.38
N PRO A 246 -48.08 14.41 40.38
CA PRO A 246 -47.97 14.68 38.92
C PRO A 246 -47.80 16.14 38.46
N MET A 247 -47.06 16.35 37.36
CA MET A 247 -47.07 17.61 36.60
C MET A 247 -47.67 17.37 35.21
N PRO A 248 -48.62 18.21 34.74
CA PRO A 248 -49.20 19.39 35.42
C PRO A 248 -50.11 19.03 36.60
N SER A 249 -50.45 20.02 37.44
CA SER A 249 -51.33 19.84 38.62
C SER A 249 -52.74 19.35 38.28
N SER A 250 -53.12 19.36 37.00
CA SER A 250 -54.38 18.80 36.48
C SER A 250 -54.39 17.27 36.38
N GLY A 251 -53.29 16.58 36.67
CA GLY A 251 -53.22 15.12 36.74
C GLY A 251 -52.16 14.50 35.83
N LEU A 252 -52.10 13.16 35.82
CA LEU A 252 -51.20 12.39 34.96
C LEU A 252 -51.55 12.51 33.48
N LEU A 253 -50.54 12.35 32.61
CA LEU A 253 -50.75 12.19 31.17
C LEU A 253 -51.71 11.02 30.88
N PRO A 254 -52.47 11.05 29.77
CA PRO A 254 -53.25 9.91 29.28
C PRO A 254 -52.46 8.60 29.25
N ALA A 255 -53.13 7.47 29.50
CA ALA A 255 -52.48 6.16 29.60
C ALA A 255 -51.65 5.79 28.36
N ALA A 256 -52.15 6.11 27.17
CA ALA A 256 -51.44 5.89 25.90
C ALA A 256 -50.13 6.70 25.79
N GLU A 257 -50.07 7.89 26.39
CA GLU A 257 -48.86 8.73 26.39
C GLU A 257 -47.84 8.24 27.42
N ARG A 258 -48.32 7.82 28.59
CA ARG A 258 -47.46 7.17 29.61
C ARG A 258 -46.85 5.88 29.07
N GLN A 259 -47.58 5.13 28.24
CA GLN A 259 -47.08 3.92 27.60
C GLN A 259 -45.90 4.20 26.68
N LYS A 260 -45.94 5.29 25.87
CA LYS A 260 -44.81 5.69 25.01
C LYS A 260 -43.52 5.91 25.81
N ILE A 261 -43.63 6.61 26.95
CA ILE A 261 -42.49 6.84 27.86
C ILE A 261 -41.99 5.52 28.44
N THR A 262 -42.91 4.63 28.82
CA THR A 262 -42.57 3.33 29.39
C THR A 262 -41.84 2.44 28.37
N ASP A 263 -42.34 2.37 27.14
CA ASP A 263 -41.73 1.59 26.05
C ASP A 263 -40.34 2.10 25.69
N TRP A 264 -40.17 3.41 25.66
CA TRP A 264 -38.88 4.08 25.45
C TRP A 264 -37.86 3.70 26.54
N ILE A 265 -38.26 3.79 27.81
CA ILE A 265 -37.40 3.45 28.95
C ILE A 265 -37.05 1.97 28.97
N ASN A 266 -38.01 1.09 28.70
CA ASN A 266 -37.78 -0.35 28.61
C ASN A 266 -36.82 -0.71 27.45
N ALA A 267 -36.76 0.12 26.40
CA ALA A 267 -35.78 0.00 25.32
C ALA A 267 -34.37 0.55 25.67
N GLY A 268 -34.18 1.03 26.90
CA GLY A 268 -32.93 1.56 27.42
C GLY A 268 -32.92 3.08 27.63
N GLY A 269 -33.94 3.80 27.14
CA GLY A 269 -34.05 5.26 27.27
C GLY A 269 -32.89 5.99 26.56
N ARG A 270 -32.63 5.64 25.30
CA ARG A 270 -31.56 6.22 24.46
C ARG A 270 -32.16 7.02 23.32
N VAL A 271 -31.34 7.64 22.48
CA VAL A 271 -31.83 8.32 21.27
C VAL A 271 -32.11 7.34 20.12
N ILE A 272 -31.46 6.17 20.09
CA ILE A 272 -31.37 5.25 18.92
C ILE A 272 -32.18 3.94 19.08
N ASP A 273 -33.22 3.94 19.90
CA ASP A 273 -34.00 2.76 20.33
C ASP A 273 -34.99 2.14 19.34
#